data_AF-A0A6C0LNP2-F1
#
_entry.id   AF-A0A6C0LNP2-F1
#
_cell.length_a   1.000
_cell.length_b   1.000
_cell.length_c   1.000
_cell.angle_alpha   90.00
_cell.angle_beta   90.00
_cell.angle_gamma   90.00
#
_symmetry.space_group_name_H-M   'P 1'
#
loop_
_entity.id
_entity.type
_entity.pdbx_description
1 polymer ?
#
loop_
_entity_poly.entity_id
_entity_poly.type
_entity_poly.pdbx_seq_one_letter_code
_entity_poly.pdbx_strand_id
1 'polypeptide(L)'
;MGENEPAAPRIPKTLEPAKTLESFHTQQIHRIREEKNNLPKLRSDLLEKKEKLAAVERQFMEPSALTNANDVLVLASRQKLEEDVIALEKAIQKLEDGTAEADYFLRVGDILFSYSDAQERIAGGEKPIEATAKGKMPANSVYSYFTADVDDKSTKTNDLIPEVRKASAITNTIGFKRDKALESYLTALNPTAIQHENSIASSITENFGNCAICESEMLFNETFLDCPQCGYRDYVLVDSEKPSYKDPPREMSYYAYKKINHLNEWLAQFQAKETTEISPAILDQIKQELRKERITDMSKLKPSKLKDVIKKLKLNRCYDHVAHILNRLNGISAPVLSREVEEKLRYMFKEIQFSFVKHCPKKRSNFLSYSFVLYKFCELLELDDYLPCFPLLKSREKLYMQDKIWQKICEDMGWEFIRTV
;
A
#
# COMPACT_ATOMS: atom_id res chain seq x y z
N MET A 1 12.66 60.42 2.69
CA MET A 1 11.83 59.84 1.62
C MET A 1 11.85 58.34 1.85
N GLY A 2 10.83 57.82 2.54
CA GLY A 2 10.66 56.39 2.78
C GLY A 2 9.65 55.89 1.76
N GLU A 3 10.07 54.98 0.88
CA GLU A 3 9.19 54.35 -0.09
C GLU A 3 8.49 53.18 0.60
N ASN A 4 7.16 53.29 0.72
CA ASN A 4 6.28 52.21 1.15
C ASN A 4 6.13 51.20 0.00
N GLU A 5 6.65 49.98 0.18
CA GLU A 5 6.24 48.84 -0.64
C GLU A 5 4.79 48.42 -0.29
N PRO A 6 3.93 48.16 -1.28
CA PRO A 6 2.58 47.69 -1.02
C PRO A 6 2.57 46.21 -0.63
N ALA A 7 2.03 45.91 0.54
CA ALA A 7 1.82 44.54 1.02
C ALA A 7 0.88 43.77 0.08
N ALA A 8 1.34 42.63 -0.44
CA ALA A 8 0.55 41.73 -1.26
C ALA A 8 -0.71 41.22 -0.51
N PRO A 9 -1.86 41.08 -1.20
CA PRO A 9 -3.09 40.63 -0.57
C PRO A 9 -2.94 39.17 -0.09
N ARG A 10 -3.19 38.94 1.20
CA ARG A 10 -3.25 37.60 1.78
C ARG A 10 -4.43 36.86 1.17
N ILE A 11 -4.13 35.90 0.30
CA ILE A 11 -5.10 34.92 -0.20
C ILE A 11 -5.62 34.12 1.01
N PRO A 12 -6.94 34.02 1.22
CA PRO A 12 -7.47 33.20 2.30
C PRO A 12 -7.07 31.74 2.06
N LYS A 13 -6.39 31.15 3.04
CA LYS A 13 -6.07 29.72 3.05
C LYS A 13 -7.39 28.96 2.91
N THR A 14 -7.61 28.29 1.79
CA THR A 14 -8.66 27.27 1.66
C THR A 14 -8.37 26.22 2.72
N LEU A 15 -9.31 26.06 3.66
CA LEU A 15 -9.25 25.03 4.69
C LEU A 15 -9.03 23.68 4.01
N GLU A 16 -7.92 23.01 4.33
CA GLU A 16 -7.73 21.61 3.95
C GLU A 16 -8.90 20.78 4.50
N PRO A 17 -9.48 19.85 3.72
CA PRO A 17 -10.54 18.99 4.24
C PRO A 17 -9.96 18.09 5.33
N ALA A 18 -10.51 18.20 6.55
CA ALA A 18 -10.05 17.42 7.69
C ALA A 18 -10.21 15.92 7.43
N LYS A 19 -9.18 15.13 7.75
CA LYS A 19 -9.04 13.68 7.46
C LYS A 19 -9.88 12.75 8.36
N THR A 20 -10.90 13.26 9.05
CA THR A 20 -11.68 12.48 10.02
C THR A 20 -13.00 12.00 9.42
N LEU A 21 -13.48 10.84 9.88
CA LEU A 21 -14.79 10.28 9.47
C LEU A 21 -15.95 11.27 9.71
N GLU A 22 -15.88 12.03 10.81
CA GLU A 22 -16.86 13.07 11.15
C GLU A 22 -16.85 14.25 10.16
N SER A 23 -15.67 14.62 9.65
CA SER A 23 -15.55 15.64 8.59
C SER A 23 -16.17 15.14 7.28
N PHE A 24 -15.89 13.90 6.88
CA PHE A 24 -16.50 13.29 5.70
C PHE A 24 -18.02 13.15 5.82
N HIS A 25 -18.52 12.75 6.99
CA HIS A 25 -19.95 12.69 7.27
C HIS A 25 -20.60 14.07 7.15
N THR A 26 -20.02 15.08 7.78
CA THR A 26 -20.52 16.46 7.74
C THR A 26 -20.55 17.01 6.31
N GLN A 27 -19.51 16.71 5.52
CA GLN A 27 -19.44 17.11 4.12
C GLN A 27 -20.54 16.44 3.27
N GLN A 28 -20.81 15.14 3.48
CA GLN A 28 -21.88 14.45 2.76
C GLN A 28 -23.27 14.98 3.13
N ILE A 29 -23.51 15.28 4.42
CA ILE A 29 -24.75 15.93 4.85
C ILE A 29 -24.89 17.33 4.24
N HIS A 30 -23.81 18.09 4.16
CA HIS A 30 -23.82 19.39 3.49
C HIS A 30 -24.19 19.26 2.01
N ARG A 31 -23.60 18.29 1.32
CA ARG A 31 -23.89 18.01 -0.09
C ARG A 31 -25.36 17.64 -0.31
N ILE A 32 -25.92 16.76 0.51
CA ILE A 32 -27.34 16.38 0.43
C ILE A 32 -28.24 17.60 0.66
N ARG A 33 -27.88 18.50 1.58
CA ARG A 33 -28.59 19.77 1.81
C ARG A 33 -28.46 20.74 0.65
N GLU A 34 -27.29 20.85 0.03
CA GLU A 34 -27.07 21.68 -1.16
C GLU A 34 -27.86 21.17 -2.37
N GLU A 35 -27.91 19.85 -2.57
CA GLU A 35 -28.73 19.20 -3.60
C GLU A 35 -30.23 19.50 -3.38
N LYS A 36 -30.69 19.47 -2.13
CA LYS A 36 -32.05 19.89 -1.75
C LYS A 36 -32.30 21.39 -1.96
N ASN A 37 -31.31 22.24 -1.72
CA ASN A 37 -31.41 23.68 -1.95
C ASN A 37 -31.36 24.04 -3.45
N ASN A 38 -30.78 23.19 -4.29
CA ASN A 38 -30.73 23.36 -5.75
C ASN A 38 -31.98 22.81 -6.46
N LEU A 39 -32.93 22.21 -5.73
CA LEU A 39 -34.21 21.71 -6.26
C LEU A 39 -34.99 22.75 -7.08
N PRO A 40 -35.04 24.06 -6.73
CA PRO A 40 -35.68 25.07 -7.57
C PRO A 40 -35.02 25.25 -8.95
N LYS A 41 -33.68 25.09 -9.03
CA LYS A 41 -32.94 25.17 -10.30
C LYS A 41 -33.22 23.94 -11.15
N LEU A 42 -33.20 22.75 -10.55
CA LEU A 42 -33.55 21.50 -11.24
C LEU A 42 -34.99 21.53 -11.80
N ARG A 43 -35.93 22.16 -11.09
CA ARG A 43 -37.30 22.40 -11.60
C ARG A 43 -37.33 23.36 -12.78
N SER A 44 -36.51 24.41 -12.77
CA SER A 44 -36.36 25.34 -13.89
C SER A 44 -35.79 24.63 -15.12
N ASP A 45 -34.76 23.81 -14.92
CA ASP A 45 -34.12 23.04 -16.01
C ASP A 45 -35.07 21.98 -16.58
N LEU A 46 -35.87 21.34 -15.73
CA LEU A 46 -36.92 20.42 -16.15
C LEU A 46 -37.97 21.14 -17.02
N LEU A 47 -38.39 22.34 -16.63
CA LEU A 47 -39.36 23.13 -17.40
C LEU A 47 -38.78 23.48 -18.78
N GLU A 48 -37.54 23.96 -18.83
CA GLU A 48 -36.85 24.29 -20.09
C GLU A 48 -36.71 23.06 -21.01
N LYS A 49 -36.38 21.90 -20.45
CA LYS A 49 -36.27 20.64 -21.20
C LYS A 49 -37.62 20.15 -21.71
N LYS A 50 -38.70 20.29 -20.92
CA LYS A 50 -40.08 20.00 -21.37
C LYS A 50 -40.55 20.94 -22.47
N GLU A 51 -40.23 22.22 -22.39
CA GLU A 51 -40.53 23.18 -23.45
C GLU A 51 -39.80 22.86 -24.75
N LYS A 52 -38.51 22.48 -24.66
CA LYS A 52 -37.72 22.01 -25.81
C LYS A 52 -38.30 20.74 -26.42
N LEU A 53 -38.72 19.79 -25.60
CA LEU A 53 -39.37 18.56 -26.06
C LEU A 53 -40.69 18.88 -26.80
N ALA A 54 -41.53 19.74 -26.22
CA ALA A 54 -42.79 20.16 -26.83
C ALA A 54 -42.58 20.95 -28.15
N ALA A 55 -41.49 21.73 -28.26
CA ALA A 55 -41.13 22.42 -29.50
C ALA A 55 -40.73 21.44 -30.61
N VAL A 56 -39.96 20.40 -30.26
CA VAL A 56 -39.61 19.30 -31.18
C VAL A 56 -40.86 18.53 -31.60
N GLU A 57 -41.77 18.22 -30.68
CA GLU A 57 -43.05 17.55 -31.01
C GLU A 57 -43.93 18.37 -31.96
N ARG A 58 -44.00 19.70 -31.79
CA ARG A 58 -44.74 20.58 -32.71
C ARG A 58 -44.15 20.60 -34.12
N GLN A 59 -42.82 20.49 -34.26
CA GLN A 59 -42.17 20.41 -35.57
C GLN A 59 -42.56 19.14 -36.34
N PHE A 60 -43.01 18.08 -35.66
CA PHE A 60 -43.51 16.85 -36.29
C PHE A 60 -45.03 16.86 -36.56
N MET A 61 -45.79 17.85 -36.08
CA MET A 61 -47.25 17.96 -36.30
C MET A 61 -47.61 18.73 -37.58
N GLU A 62 -46.66 19.49 -38.15
CA GLU A 62 -46.84 20.18 -39.42
C GLU A 62 -46.66 19.20 -40.60
N PRO A 63 -47.68 18.95 -41.44
CA PRO A 63 -47.59 17.98 -42.52
C PRO A 63 -46.81 18.60 -43.68
N SER A 64 -45.48 18.43 -43.68
CA SER A 64 -44.68 18.75 -44.86
C SER A 64 -43.62 17.70 -45.18
N ALA A 65 -43.89 17.04 -46.31
CA ALA A 65 -42.97 16.45 -47.29
C ALA A 65 -41.75 15.64 -46.80
N LEU A 66 -41.88 14.32 -46.95
CA LEU A 66 -40.80 13.33 -47.13
C LEU A 66 -39.50 13.92 -47.72
N THR A 67 -38.38 13.87 -46.98
CA THR A 67 -37.13 13.11 -47.30
C THR A 67 -35.95 13.49 -46.38
N ASN A 68 -35.11 12.48 -46.07
CA ASN A 68 -33.69 12.53 -45.66
C ASN A 68 -33.29 12.49 -44.18
N ALA A 69 -32.04 12.00 -43.97
CA ALA A 69 -31.31 11.67 -42.73
C ALA A 69 -31.37 12.68 -41.55
N ASN A 70 -31.91 13.88 -41.78
CA ASN A 70 -32.19 14.83 -40.71
C ASN A 70 -33.23 14.28 -39.72
N ASP A 71 -34.20 13.49 -40.17
CA ASP A 71 -35.25 12.94 -39.31
C ASP A 71 -34.72 11.94 -38.27
N VAL A 72 -33.69 11.16 -38.61
CA VAL A 72 -33.07 10.20 -37.69
C VAL A 72 -32.33 10.92 -36.57
N LEU A 73 -31.62 12.00 -36.89
CA LEU A 73 -30.94 12.86 -35.92
C LEU A 73 -31.93 13.57 -35.00
N VAL A 74 -33.03 14.08 -35.55
CA VAL A 74 -34.09 14.74 -34.78
C VAL A 74 -34.79 13.72 -33.86
N LEU A 75 -35.13 12.51 -34.36
CA LEU A 75 -35.70 11.43 -33.54
C LEU A 75 -34.75 10.98 -32.42
N ALA A 76 -33.45 10.85 -32.69
CA ALA A 76 -32.46 10.50 -31.67
C ALA A 76 -32.31 11.60 -30.62
N SER A 77 -32.34 12.88 -31.04
CA SER A 77 -32.34 14.01 -30.10
C SER A 77 -33.61 14.07 -29.24
N ARG A 78 -34.76 13.66 -29.79
CA ARG A 78 -36.03 13.57 -29.07
C ARG A 78 -35.95 12.49 -27.99
N GLN A 79 -35.53 11.28 -28.35
CA GLN A 79 -35.34 10.18 -27.40
C GLN A 79 -34.39 10.56 -26.27
N LYS A 80 -33.26 11.22 -26.59
CA LYS A 80 -32.33 11.72 -25.58
C LYS A 80 -32.97 12.76 -24.65
N LEU A 81 -33.79 13.66 -25.18
CA LEU A 81 -34.51 14.64 -24.37
C LEU A 81 -35.60 13.99 -23.49
N GLU A 82 -36.30 12.97 -23.98
CA GLU A 82 -37.27 12.19 -23.21
C GLU A 82 -36.57 11.46 -22.04
N GLU A 83 -35.43 10.81 -22.32
CA GLU A 83 -34.60 10.16 -21.29
C GLU A 83 -34.08 11.15 -20.24
N ASP A 84 -33.58 12.32 -20.68
CA ASP A 84 -33.14 13.41 -19.80
C ASP A 84 -34.28 13.90 -18.89
N VAL A 85 -35.49 14.08 -19.44
CA VAL A 85 -36.67 14.54 -18.69
C VAL A 85 -37.09 13.49 -17.65
N ILE A 86 -37.19 12.21 -18.03
CA ILE A 86 -37.53 11.13 -17.11
C ILE A 86 -36.47 10.98 -16.01
N ALA A 87 -35.19 11.12 -16.35
CA ALA A 87 -34.09 11.08 -15.39
C ALA A 87 -34.17 12.24 -14.39
N LEU A 88 -34.43 13.46 -14.87
CA LEU A 88 -34.60 14.65 -14.04
C LEU A 88 -35.84 14.56 -13.14
N GLU A 89 -36.98 14.08 -13.64
CA GLU A 89 -38.18 13.85 -12.82
C GLU A 89 -37.92 12.85 -11.70
N LYS A 90 -37.28 11.72 -12.02
CA LYS A 90 -36.93 10.71 -11.04
C LYS A 90 -35.91 11.22 -10.01
N ALA A 91 -34.98 12.09 -10.41
CA ALA A 91 -34.02 12.71 -9.50
C ALA A 91 -34.70 13.70 -8.55
N ILE A 92 -35.60 14.55 -9.08
CA ILE A 92 -36.39 15.50 -8.28
C ILE A 92 -37.26 14.75 -7.28
N GLN A 93 -37.98 13.70 -7.71
CA GLN A 93 -38.82 12.89 -6.83
C GLN A 93 -38.01 12.24 -5.69
N LYS A 94 -36.83 11.69 -5.99
CA LYS A 94 -35.94 11.11 -4.96
C LYS A 94 -35.48 12.14 -3.92
N LEU A 95 -35.26 13.39 -4.34
CA LEU A 95 -34.87 14.49 -3.47
C LEU A 95 -36.06 15.04 -2.65
N GLU A 96 -37.27 15.02 -3.21
CA GLU A 96 -38.51 15.45 -2.56
C GLU A 96 -38.98 14.48 -1.47
N ASP A 97 -38.91 13.18 -1.74
CA ASP A 97 -39.34 12.12 -0.81
C ASP A 97 -38.31 11.90 0.33
N GLY A 98 -37.18 12.62 0.33
CA GLY A 98 -36.10 12.45 1.33
C GLY A 98 -35.41 11.09 1.26
N THR A 99 -35.70 10.29 0.23
CA THR A 99 -35.20 8.92 0.07
C THR A 99 -33.68 8.84 -0.03
N ALA A 100 -33.03 9.87 -0.59
CA ALA A 100 -31.58 9.96 -0.67
C ALA A 100 -30.90 10.11 0.70
N GLU A 101 -31.52 10.88 1.61
CA GLU A 101 -31.03 11.04 2.98
C GLU A 101 -31.26 9.76 3.80
N ALA A 102 -32.43 9.13 3.63
CA ALA A 102 -32.75 7.87 4.29
C ALA A 102 -31.84 6.70 3.84
N ASP A 103 -31.60 6.54 2.53
CA ASP A 103 -30.71 5.49 2.00
C ASP A 103 -29.26 5.70 2.47
N TYR A 104 -28.82 6.95 2.56
CA TYR A 104 -27.52 7.28 3.14
C TYR A 104 -27.43 6.81 4.60
N PHE A 105 -28.35 7.22 5.47
CA PHE A 105 -28.32 6.83 6.89
C PHE A 105 -28.50 5.32 7.11
N LEU A 106 -29.25 4.62 6.25
CA LEU A 106 -29.37 3.16 6.31
C LEU A 106 -28.05 2.45 6.03
N ARG A 107 -27.19 3.01 5.17
CA ARG A 107 -25.90 2.39 4.79
C ARG A 107 -24.77 2.69 5.77
N VAL A 108 -24.74 3.90 6.35
CA VAL A 108 -23.63 4.34 7.22
C VAL A 108 -24.00 4.45 8.70
N GLY A 109 -25.28 4.33 9.08
CA GLY A 109 -25.75 4.50 10.46
C GLY A 109 -25.03 3.63 11.49
N ASP A 110 -24.91 2.33 11.24
CA ASP A 110 -24.23 1.39 12.15
C ASP A 110 -22.74 1.72 12.32
N ILE A 111 -22.09 2.17 11.23
CA ILE A 111 -20.67 2.54 11.21
C ILE A 111 -20.46 3.81 12.04
N LEU A 112 -21.30 4.84 11.82
CA LEU A 112 -21.25 6.10 12.57
C LEU A 112 -21.50 5.85 14.06
N PHE A 113 -22.50 5.04 14.40
CA PHE A 113 -22.80 4.68 15.78
C PHE A 113 -21.62 3.98 16.45
N SER A 114 -21.02 2.98 15.79
CA SER A 114 -19.85 2.28 16.31
C SER A 114 -18.63 3.19 16.51
N TYR A 115 -18.49 4.21 15.65
CA TYR A 115 -17.42 5.19 15.73
C TYR A 115 -17.61 6.15 16.91
N SER A 116 -18.83 6.68 17.10
CA SER A 116 -19.18 7.56 18.23
C SER A 116 -19.06 6.83 19.57
N ASP A 117 -19.59 5.60 19.68
CA ASP A 117 -19.43 4.77 20.89
C ASP A 117 -17.95 4.53 21.21
N ALA A 118 -17.14 4.20 20.20
CA ALA A 118 -15.71 4.05 20.38
C ALA A 118 -15.01 5.36 20.80
N GLN A 119 -15.46 6.53 20.35
CA GLN A 119 -14.91 7.81 20.79
C GLN A 119 -15.24 8.10 22.24
N GLU A 120 -16.49 7.89 22.66
CA GLU A 120 -16.94 8.12 24.04
C GLU A 120 -16.22 7.19 25.03
N ARG A 121 -16.05 5.92 24.68
CA ARG A 121 -15.33 4.95 25.50
C ARG A 121 -13.85 5.31 25.69
N ILE A 122 -13.20 5.81 24.63
CA ILE A 122 -11.81 6.29 24.71
C ILE A 122 -11.72 7.58 25.54
N ALA A 123 -12.69 8.50 25.40
CA ALA A 123 -12.77 9.70 26.22
C ALA A 123 -13.04 9.38 27.70
N GLY A 124 -13.79 8.31 27.98
CA GLY A 124 -14.02 7.75 29.32
C GLY A 124 -12.83 7.00 29.92
N GLY A 125 -11.67 6.97 29.24
CA GLY A 125 -10.44 6.38 29.75
C GLY A 125 -10.26 4.89 29.48
N GLU A 126 -11.14 4.25 28.70
CA GLU A 126 -10.90 2.88 28.22
C GLU A 126 -9.76 2.89 27.18
N LYS A 127 -8.68 2.17 27.48
CA LYS A 127 -7.60 1.96 26.51
C LYS A 127 -8.09 0.99 25.43
N PRO A 128 -7.79 1.24 24.13
CA PRO A 128 -8.07 0.28 23.08
C PRO A 128 -7.46 -1.07 23.44
N ILE A 129 -8.19 -2.16 23.18
CA ILE A 129 -7.63 -3.51 23.27
C ILE A 129 -6.53 -3.60 22.21
N GLU A 130 -5.29 -3.32 22.59
CA GLU A 130 -4.14 -3.82 21.86
C GLU A 130 -4.30 -5.33 21.82
N ALA A 131 -4.31 -5.89 20.61
CA ALA A 131 -4.34 -7.32 20.43
C ALA A 131 -3.12 -7.89 21.15
N THR A 132 -3.30 -8.35 22.39
CA THR A 132 -2.37 -9.26 23.03
C THR A 132 -2.34 -10.47 22.12
N ALA A 133 -1.26 -10.59 21.36
CA ALA A 133 -0.93 -11.81 20.67
C ALA A 133 -0.97 -12.90 21.75
N LYS A 134 -1.97 -13.78 21.70
CA LYS A 134 -2.02 -15.01 22.50
C LYS A 134 -0.89 -15.93 22.02
N GLY A 135 0.34 -15.58 22.36
CA GLY A 135 1.48 -16.47 22.39
C GLY A 135 1.79 -16.74 23.85
N LYS A 136 1.62 -17.99 24.31
CA LYS A 136 2.15 -18.42 25.60
C LYS A 136 3.65 -18.09 25.62
N MET A 137 4.05 -17.09 26.41
CA MET A 137 5.46 -16.77 26.62
C MET A 137 6.05 -17.73 27.68
N PRO A 138 7.30 -18.17 27.53
CA PRO A 138 7.94 -19.07 28.49
C PRO A 138 8.13 -18.37 29.84
N ALA A 139 7.94 -19.13 30.93
CA ALA A 139 7.83 -18.66 32.31
C ALA A 139 9.10 -18.03 32.93
N ASN A 140 10.16 -17.78 32.15
CA ASN A 140 11.46 -17.31 32.66
C ASN A 140 11.92 -15.99 32.00
N SER A 141 10.99 -15.11 31.65
CA SER A 141 11.32 -13.74 31.23
C SER A 141 11.40 -12.84 32.46
N VAL A 142 12.48 -12.07 32.58
CA VAL A 142 12.76 -11.07 33.64
C VAL A 142 11.59 -10.10 33.89
N TYR A 143 10.66 -9.97 32.93
CA TYR A 143 9.44 -9.18 33.04
C TYR A 143 8.40 -9.72 34.06
N SER A 144 8.43 -11.02 34.39
CA SER A 144 7.53 -11.59 35.41
C SER A 144 7.90 -11.17 36.84
N TYR A 145 9.13 -10.66 37.05
CA TYR A 145 9.58 -10.15 38.35
C TYR A 145 9.02 -8.74 38.64
N PHE A 146 8.66 -7.98 37.60
CA PHE A 146 8.14 -6.60 37.73
C PHE A 146 6.61 -6.51 37.75
N THR A 147 5.90 -7.63 37.55
CA THR A 147 4.43 -7.68 37.43
C THR A 147 3.75 -8.51 38.52
N ALA A 148 4.52 -8.98 39.52
CA ALA A 148 4.04 -9.87 40.58
C ALA A 148 3.45 -9.18 41.82
N ASP A 149 3.25 -7.86 41.80
CA ASP A 149 2.48 -7.16 42.84
C ASP A 149 1.34 -6.40 42.17
N VAL A 150 0.14 -7.00 42.20
CA VAL A 150 -1.16 -6.42 42.59
C VAL A 150 -2.23 -7.47 42.23
N ASP A 151 -2.54 -8.35 43.18
CA ASP A 151 -3.82 -9.05 43.26
C ASP A 151 -4.67 -8.31 44.30
N ASP A 152 -5.91 -7.93 43.98
CA ASP A 152 -7.01 -8.13 44.94
C ASP A 152 -8.43 -8.06 44.32
N LYS A 153 -9.24 -9.07 44.72
CA LYS A 153 -10.73 -9.21 44.76
C LYS A 153 -11.53 -9.28 43.44
N SER A 154 -11.97 -10.48 43.02
CA SER A 154 -13.25 -11.17 43.35
C SER A 154 -14.50 -10.49 42.77
N THR A 155 -15.44 -11.14 42.07
CA THR A 155 -16.25 -12.28 42.54
C THR A 155 -16.99 -12.92 41.36
N LYS A 156 -17.24 -14.24 41.41
CA LYS A 156 -18.13 -14.99 40.51
C LYS A 156 -19.54 -15.05 41.09
N THR A 157 -20.57 -14.93 40.26
CA THR A 157 -21.86 -15.62 40.45
C THR A 157 -22.38 -16.13 39.11
N ASN A 158 -22.80 -17.40 39.12
CA ASN A 158 -23.60 -18.03 38.07
C ASN A 158 -25.06 -17.59 38.23
N ASP A 159 -25.78 -17.39 37.12
CA ASP A 159 -27.19 -17.82 37.00
C ASP A 159 -27.58 -17.96 35.52
N LEU A 160 -28.34 -19.02 35.24
CA LEU A 160 -28.92 -19.39 33.94
C LEU A 160 -30.40 -18.97 33.92
N ILE A 161 -30.84 -18.30 32.84
CA ILE A 161 -32.12 -18.42 32.07
C ILE A 161 -32.30 -17.10 31.25
N PRO A 162 -32.83 -17.15 30.01
CA PRO A 162 -32.63 -16.13 29.00
C PRO A 162 -33.74 -15.08 28.98
N GLU A 163 -33.37 -13.81 29.17
CA GLU A 163 -34.23 -12.66 28.90
C GLU A 163 -33.65 -11.75 27.80
N VAL A 164 -34.58 -11.20 27.02
CA VAL A 164 -34.43 -10.43 25.78
C VAL A 164 -33.29 -9.42 25.84
N ARG A 165 -32.35 -9.54 24.90
CA ARG A 165 -31.17 -8.65 24.81
C ARG A 165 -31.60 -7.24 24.40
N LYS A 166 -31.32 -6.25 25.26
CA LYS A 166 -31.34 -4.83 24.91
C LYS A 166 -30.31 -4.55 23.80
N ALA A 167 -30.56 -3.55 22.96
CA ALA A 167 -29.70 -3.15 21.83
C ALA A 167 -28.25 -2.80 22.22
N SER A 168 -27.97 -2.57 23.50
CA SER A 168 -26.62 -2.40 24.06
C SER A 168 -25.80 -3.70 24.13
N ALA A 169 -26.37 -4.85 23.79
CA ALA A 169 -25.70 -6.16 23.79
C ALA A 169 -25.32 -6.66 22.38
N ILE A 170 -25.19 -5.75 21.41
CA ILE A 170 -24.52 -6.05 20.14
C ILE A 170 -23.03 -6.19 20.47
N THR A 171 -22.53 -7.42 20.41
CA THR A 171 -21.10 -7.68 20.47
C THR A 171 -20.43 -7.02 19.27
N ASN A 172 -19.74 -5.90 19.51
CA ASN A 172 -18.85 -5.26 18.53
C ASN A 172 -17.82 -6.28 18.04
N THR A 173 -18.08 -6.91 16.89
CA THR A 173 -17.14 -7.79 16.19
C THR A 173 -16.03 -6.98 15.50
N ILE A 174 -16.23 -5.67 15.37
CA ILE A 174 -15.25 -4.71 14.87
C ILE A 174 -14.53 -4.12 16.08
N GLY A 175 -13.47 -4.80 16.51
CA GLY A 175 -12.63 -4.33 17.60
C GLY A 175 -12.11 -2.91 17.34
N PHE A 176 -12.11 -2.08 18.38
CA PHE A 176 -11.56 -0.72 18.50
C PHE A 176 -10.44 -0.38 17.50
N LYS A 177 -10.81 0.06 16.29
CA LYS A 177 -9.87 0.59 15.29
C LYS A 177 -10.52 1.73 14.54
N ARG A 178 -10.26 2.97 14.99
CA ARG A 178 -10.68 4.20 14.29
C ARG A 178 -10.30 4.18 12.81
N ASP A 179 -9.14 3.61 12.49
CA ASP A 179 -8.59 3.53 11.13
C ASP A 179 -9.45 2.68 10.19
N LYS A 180 -10.11 1.63 10.71
CA LYS A 180 -10.96 0.74 9.91
C LYS A 180 -12.38 1.27 9.72
N ALA A 181 -12.84 2.15 10.62
CA ALA A 181 -14.17 2.74 10.53
C ALA A 181 -14.29 3.68 9.32
N LEU A 182 -13.22 4.44 9.02
CA LEU A 182 -13.17 5.32 7.84
C LEU A 182 -13.18 4.51 6.54
N GLU A 183 -12.40 3.44 6.46
CA GLU A 183 -12.37 2.55 5.30
C GLU A 183 -13.73 1.88 5.05
N SER A 184 -14.37 1.40 6.13
CA SER A 184 -15.71 0.80 6.06
C SER A 184 -16.77 1.82 5.63
N TYR A 185 -16.68 3.06 6.14
CA TYR A 185 -17.56 4.17 5.77
C TYR A 185 -17.44 4.52 4.28
N LEU A 186 -16.21 4.62 3.76
CA LEU A 186 -15.98 4.90 2.33
C LEU A 186 -16.46 3.76 1.42
N THR A 187 -16.29 2.51 1.87
CA THR A 187 -16.73 1.31 1.15
C THR A 187 -18.26 1.22 1.07
N ALA A 188 -18.97 1.57 2.14
CA ALA A 188 -20.43 1.57 2.18
C ALA A 188 -21.06 2.61 1.22
N LEU A 189 -20.38 3.74 1.02
CA LEU A 189 -20.85 4.82 0.14
C LEU A 189 -20.54 4.57 -1.33
N ASN A 190 -19.37 4.01 -1.65
CA ASN A 190 -18.97 3.75 -3.03
C ASN A 190 -18.37 2.34 -3.18
N PRO A 191 -19.22 1.31 -3.32
CA PRO A 191 -18.76 -0.06 -3.59
C PRO A 191 -17.92 -0.16 -4.88
N THR A 192 -18.16 0.73 -5.85
CA THR A 192 -17.50 0.75 -7.16
C THR A 192 -16.30 1.69 -7.23
N ALA A 193 -16.25 2.79 -6.47
CA ALA A 193 -15.09 3.70 -6.50
C ALA A 193 -13.82 3.05 -5.91
N ILE A 194 -13.98 2.03 -5.05
CA ILE A 194 -12.85 1.28 -4.47
C ILE A 194 -12.44 0.10 -5.37
N GLN A 195 -13.17 -0.19 -6.46
CA GLN A 195 -12.77 -1.23 -7.41
C GLN A 195 -11.47 -0.86 -8.16
N HIS A 196 -11.05 0.41 -8.17
CA HIS A 196 -9.82 0.81 -8.84
C HIS A 196 -8.55 0.79 -7.99
N GLU A 197 -8.62 0.61 -6.66
CA GLU A 197 -7.41 0.67 -5.82
C GLU A 197 -7.13 -0.61 -5.02
N ASN A 198 -8.12 -1.49 -4.80
CA ASN A 198 -7.91 -2.77 -4.11
C ASN A 198 -8.16 -4.03 -4.97
N SER A 199 -8.60 -3.89 -6.24
CA SER A 199 -8.91 -5.03 -7.11
C SER A 199 -7.70 -5.64 -7.85
N ILE A 200 -6.54 -4.99 -7.86
CA ILE A 200 -5.39 -5.48 -8.66
C ILE A 200 -4.79 -6.77 -8.07
N ALA A 201 -5.03 -7.07 -6.80
CA ALA A 201 -4.50 -8.28 -6.16
C ALA A 201 -5.54 -9.42 -6.00
N SER A 202 -6.81 -9.23 -6.34
CA SER A 202 -7.84 -10.27 -6.09
C SER A 202 -8.92 -10.42 -7.16
N SER A 203 -8.87 -9.63 -8.22
CA SER A 203 -9.70 -9.83 -9.41
C SER A 203 -8.91 -9.43 -10.66
N ILE A 204 -7.87 -10.20 -10.96
CA ILE A 204 -7.47 -10.40 -12.35
C ILE A 204 -8.61 -11.24 -12.92
N THR A 205 -9.59 -10.60 -13.55
CA THR A 205 -10.52 -11.33 -14.41
C THR A 205 -9.68 -12.03 -15.48
N GLU A 206 -9.92 -13.32 -15.70
CA GLU A 206 -9.07 -14.23 -16.49
C GLU A 206 -8.88 -13.82 -17.97
N ASN A 207 -9.44 -12.68 -18.41
CA ASN A 207 -9.51 -12.24 -19.81
C ASN A 207 -8.87 -10.86 -20.06
N PHE A 208 -7.94 -10.40 -19.22
CA PHE A 208 -7.22 -9.16 -19.51
C PHE A 208 -6.18 -9.40 -20.62
N GLY A 209 -6.42 -8.85 -21.82
CA GLY A 209 -5.55 -9.00 -23.00
C GLY A 209 -6.17 -9.76 -24.18
N ASN A 210 -7.41 -10.23 -24.08
CA ASN A 210 -8.12 -10.87 -25.19
C ASN A 210 -9.05 -9.89 -25.89
N CYS A 211 -9.16 -10.02 -27.22
CA CYS A 211 -10.03 -9.20 -28.02
C CYS A 211 -11.50 -9.46 -27.69
N ALA A 212 -12.25 -8.41 -27.38
CA ALA A 212 -13.69 -8.50 -27.07
C ALA A 212 -14.56 -9.06 -28.22
N ILE A 213 -14.01 -9.14 -29.45
CA ILE A 213 -14.74 -9.57 -30.65
C ILE A 213 -14.38 -11.00 -31.06
N CYS A 214 -13.12 -11.39 -30.94
CA CYS A 214 -12.63 -12.68 -31.47
C CYS A 214 -11.80 -13.49 -30.48
N GLU A 215 -11.73 -13.03 -29.23
CA GLU A 215 -11.03 -13.68 -28.10
C GLU A 215 -9.54 -13.96 -28.32
N SER A 216 -8.94 -13.47 -29.40
CA SER A 216 -7.50 -13.58 -29.65
C SER A 216 -6.70 -12.62 -28.76
N GLU A 217 -5.46 -12.99 -28.43
CA GLU A 217 -4.52 -12.12 -27.72
C GLU A 217 -4.32 -10.80 -28.47
N MET A 218 -4.42 -9.69 -27.75
CA MET A 218 -4.23 -8.33 -28.25
C MET A 218 -2.79 -7.87 -28.03
N LEU A 219 -2.24 -7.16 -29.01
CA LEU A 219 -0.90 -6.61 -28.95
C LEU A 219 -0.93 -5.23 -28.29
N PHE A 220 -0.12 -5.04 -27.26
CA PHE A 220 -0.01 -3.76 -26.56
C PHE A 220 0.97 -2.82 -27.27
N ASN A 221 0.46 -1.64 -27.60
CA ASN A 221 1.22 -0.45 -27.94
C ASN A 221 0.99 0.59 -26.84
N GLU A 222 1.96 1.46 -26.56
CA GLU A 222 2.05 2.34 -25.38
C GLU A 222 0.76 3.07 -24.92
N THR A 223 -0.25 3.20 -25.78
CA THR A 223 -1.55 3.83 -25.48
C THR A 223 -2.78 3.02 -25.93
N PHE A 224 -2.61 1.88 -26.60
CA PHE A 224 -3.72 1.08 -27.16
C PHE A 224 -3.37 -0.40 -27.29
N LEU A 225 -4.39 -1.26 -27.17
CA LEU A 225 -4.33 -2.68 -27.50
C LEU A 225 -4.90 -2.88 -28.90
N ASP A 226 -4.14 -3.50 -29.81
CA ASP A 226 -4.58 -3.83 -31.17
C ASP A 226 -4.78 -5.33 -31.35
N CYS A 227 -5.92 -5.74 -31.88
CA CYS A 227 -6.17 -7.13 -32.26
C CYS A 227 -5.61 -7.42 -33.67
N PRO A 228 -4.70 -8.40 -33.83
CA PRO A 228 -4.12 -8.72 -35.14
C PRO A 228 -5.09 -9.48 -36.06
N GLN A 229 -6.17 -10.07 -35.52
CA GLN A 229 -7.11 -10.90 -36.28
C GLN A 229 -8.29 -10.09 -36.84
N CYS A 230 -8.94 -9.25 -36.03
CA CYS A 230 -10.13 -8.51 -36.43
C CYS A 230 -9.93 -6.98 -36.51
N GLY A 231 -8.75 -6.48 -36.15
CA GLY A 231 -8.43 -5.05 -36.18
C GLY A 231 -9.11 -4.21 -35.09
N TYR A 232 -9.75 -4.85 -34.10
CA TYR A 232 -10.32 -4.16 -32.95
C TYR A 232 -9.22 -3.46 -32.14
N ARG A 233 -9.48 -2.21 -31.75
CA ARG A 233 -8.58 -1.38 -30.94
C ARG A 233 -9.25 -1.01 -29.64
N ASP A 234 -8.55 -1.23 -28.54
CA ASP A 234 -8.98 -0.80 -27.21
C ASP A 234 -8.02 0.24 -26.64
N TYR A 235 -8.55 1.25 -25.96
CA TYR A 235 -7.75 2.37 -25.44
C TYR A 235 -7.39 2.11 -23.99
N VAL A 236 -6.09 2.04 -23.70
CA VAL A 236 -5.59 1.83 -22.35
C VAL A 236 -5.03 3.13 -21.81
N LEU A 237 -5.60 3.60 -20.70
CA LEU A 237 -5.07 4.74 -19.97
C LEU A 237 -3.90 4.28 -19.13
N VAL A 238 -2.68 4.45 -19.65
CA VAL A 238 -1.45 4.16 -18.92
C VAL A 238 -1.15 5.33 -18.00
N ASP A 239 -1.63 5.26 -16.76
CA ASP A 239 -1.20 6.19 -15.72
C ASP A 239 0.27 5.90 -15.40
N SER A 240 1.16 6.88 -15.58
CA SER A 240 2.58 6.70 -15.30
C SER A 240 2.77 6.48 -13.81
N GLU A 241 3.21 5.28 -13.42
CA GLU A 241 3.51 4.87 -12.04
C GLU A 241 4.66 5.66 -11.35
N LYS A 242 5.11 6.79 -11.91
CA LYS A 242 6.05 7.69 -11.22
C LYS A 242 5.23 8.58 -10.30
N PRO A 243 5.17 8.31 -8.97
CA PRO A 243 4.56 9.26 -8.05
C PRO A 243 5.24 10.61 -8.21
N SER A 244 4.42 11.66 -8.29
CA SER A 244 4.90 13.03 -8.19
C SER A 244 5.67 13.16 -6.87
N TYR A 245 6.79 13.90 -6.86
CA TYR A 245 7.61 14.11 -5.66
C TYR A 245 6.81 14.68 -4.46
N LYS A 246 5.64 15.26 -4.73
CA LYS A 246 4.74 15.85 -3.73
C LYS A 246 3.69 14.87 -3.19
N ASP A 247 3.49 13.71 -3.82
CA ASP A 247 2.51 12.74 -3.35
C ASP A 247 3.18 11.75 -2.38
N PRO A 248 2.57 11.49 -1.21
CA PRO A 248 3.09 10.50 -0.28
C PRO A 248 3.12 9.13 -1.00
N PRO A 249 4.25 8.41 -0.99
CA PRO A 249 4.34 7.12 -1.64
C PRO A 249 3.27 6.17 -1.09
N ARG A 250 2.53 5.50 -1.99
CA ARG A 250 1.56 4.45 -1.61
C ARG A 250 2.23 3.45 -0.67
N GLU A 251 1.58 3.04 0.40
CA GLU A 251 2.21 2.27 1.49
C GLU A 251 2.93 1.01 0.99
N MET A 252 2.34 0.27 0.04
CA MET A 252 2.96 -0.91 -0.55
C MET A 252 4.25 -0.59 -1.34
N SER A 253 4.22 0.49 -2.12
CA SER A 253 5.39 1.03 -2.85
C SER A 253 6.45 1.56 -1.88
N TYR A 254 6.04 2.16 -0.76
CA TYR A 254 6.96 2.64 0.29
C TYR A 254 7.73 1.47 0.93
N TYR A 255 7.07 0.35 1.24
CA TYR A 255 7.75 -0.83 1.81
C TYR A 255 8.68 -1.51 0.80
N ALA A 256 8.27 -1.64 -0.47
CA ALA A 256 9.14 -2.16 -1.52
C ALA A 256 10.37 -1.26 -1.73
N TYR A 257 10.16 0.06 -1.78
CA TYR A 257 11.20 1.08 -1.89
C TYR A 257 12.20 1.02 -0.71
N LYS A 258 11.71 0.87 0.52
CA LYS A 258 12.58 0.76 1.70
C LYS A 258 13.43 -0.52 1.67
N LYS A 259 12.88 -1.64 1.19
CA LYS A 259 13.60 -2.91 1.11
C LYS A 259 14.66 -2.92 0.01
N ILE A 260 14.37 -2.37 -1.17
CA ILE A 260 15.37 -2.27 -2.24
C ILE A 260 16.54 -1.36 -1.81
N ASN A 261 16.30 -0.34 -1.00
CA ASN A 261 17.38 0.49 -0.45
C ASN A 261 18.32 -0.32 0.45
N HIS A 262 17.80 -1.19 1.32
CA HIS A 262 18.65 -2.09 2.11
C HIS A 262 19.43 -3.08 1.26
N LEU A 263 18.86 -3.59 0.16
CA LEU A 263 19.62 -4.40 -0.79
C LEU A 263 20.79 -3.60 -1.38
N ASN A 264 20.54 -2.34 -1.77
CA ASN A 264 21.55 -1.48 -2.37
C ASN A 264 22.66 -1.12 -1.39
N GLU A 265 22.31 -0.87 -0.13
CA GLU A 265 23.28 -0.69 0.97
C GLU A 265 24.15 -1.94 1.14
N TRP A 266 23.55 -3.14 1.14
CA TRP A 266 24.29 -4.40 1.18
C TRP A 266 25.26 -4.56 0.00
N LEU A 267 24.81 -4.26 -1.23
CA LEU A 267 25.67 -4.30 -2.43
C LEU A 267 26.83 -3.30 -2.35
N ALA A 268 26.60 -2.12 -1.76
CA ALA A 268 27.64 -1.11 -1.57
C ALA A 268 28.65 -1.51 -0.48
N GLN A 269 28.16 -2.04 0.66
CA GLN A 269 28.99 -2.54 1.77
C GLN A 269 29.89 -3.68 1.31
N PHE A 270 29.33 -4.65 0.60
CA PHE A 270 30.06 -5.81 0.11
C PHE A 270 31.23 -5.43 -0.82
N GLN A 271 30.98 -4.50 -1.75
CA GLN A 271 31.99 -4.04 -2.71
C GLN A 271 32.89 -2.92 -2.17
N ALA A 272 32.77 -2.57 -0.88
CA ALA A 272 33.42 -1.43 -0.25
C ALA A 272 33.20 -0.08 -0.99
N LYS A 273 32.10 0.03 -1.75
CA LYS A 273 31.64 1.23 -2.47
C LYS A 273 30.82 2.18 -1.59
N GLU A 274 30.77 1.92 -0.29
CA GLU A 274 30.09 2.80 0.65
C GLU A 274 30.80 4.14 0.81
N THR A 275 30.03 5.21 0.97
CA THR A 275 30.54 6.58 1.14
C THR A 275 30.81 6.93 2.61
N THR A 276 30.63 5.97 3.52
CA THR A 276 30.80 6.21 4.96
C THR A 276 32.28 6.39 5.29
N GLU A 277 32.65 7.59 5.73
CA GLU A 277 34.01 7.87 6.18
C GLU A 277 34.28 7.30 7.57
N ILE A 278 35.19 6.33 7.64
CA ILE A 278 35.66 5.80 8.92
C ILE A 278 36.76 6.71 9.46
N SER A 279 36.57 7.20 10.69
CA SER A 279 37.54 8.10 11.34
C SER A 279 38.94 7.44 11.41
N PRO A 280 40.02 8.18 11.08
CA PRO A 280 41.39 7.68 11.19
C PRO A 280 41.73 7.15 12.59
N ALA A 281 41.18 7.76 13.64
CA ALA A 281 41.40 7.34 15.02
C ALA A 281 40.86 5.92 15.29
N ILE A 282 39.74 5.55 14.67
CA ILE A 282 39.16 4.20 14.79
C ILE A 282 40.05 3.18 14.07
N LEU A 283 40.53 3.52 12.87
CA LEU A 283 41.44 2.66 12.12
C LEU A 283 42.76 2.45 12.87
N ASP A 284 43.28 3.48 13.52
CA ASP A 284 44.50 3.37 14.31
C ASP A 284 44.31 2.52 15.57
N GLN A 285 43.15 2.61 16.24
CA GLN A 285 42.79 1.70 17.33
C GLN A 285 42.75 0.24 16.87
N ILE A 286 42.14 -0.03 15.72
CA ILE A 286 42.09 -1.37 15.12
C ILE A 286 43.50 -1.86 14.78
N LYS A 287 44.34 -1.03 14.15
CA LYS A 287 45.75 -1.36 13.85
C LYS A 287 46.55 -1.67 15.11
N GLN A 288 46.34 -0.92 16.20
CA GLN A 288 47.02 -1.16 17.47
C GLN A 288 46.64 -2.51 18.07
N GLU A 289 45.36 -2.88 18.07
CA GLU A 289 44.93 -4.21 18.54
C GLU A 289 45.45 -5.35 17.65
N LEU A 290 45.44 -5.18 16.32
CA LEU A 290 46.02 -6.17 15.40
C LEU A 290 47.53 -6.38 15.66
N ARG A 291 48.26 -5.30 15.95
CA ARG A 291 49.68 -5.37 16.36
C ARG A 291 49.88 -6.11 17.68
N LYS A 292 48.99 -5.91 18.67
CA LYS A 292 49.04 -6.66 19.95
C LYS A 292 48.85 -8.16 19.74
N GLU A 293 48.06 -8.57 18.75
CA GLU A 293 47.86 -9.97 18.35
C GLU A 293 48.97 -10.51 17.42
N ARG A 294 50.06 -9.76 17.23
CA ARG A 294 51.21 -10.09 16.36
C ARG A 294 50.85 -10.26 14.88
N ILE A 295 49.75 -9.68 14.42
CA ILE A 295 49.39 -9.63 12.99
C ILE A 295 50.12 -8.43 12.39
N THR A 296 51.28 -8.69 11.77
CA THR A 296 52.10 -7.68 11.10
C THR A 296 51.80 -7.60 9.61
N ASP A 297 51.45 -8.72 9.00
CA ASP A 297 51.09 -8.83 7.58
C ASP A 297 49.59 -8.61 7.39
N MET A 298 49.22 -7.38 7.03
CA MET A 298 47.82 -6.99 6.83
C MET A 298 47.20 -7.72 5.64
N SER A 299 47.98 -8.08 4.60
CA SER A 299 47.47 -8.72 3.38
C SER A 299 46.72 -10.04 3.63
N LYS A 300 47.08 -10.77 4.70
CA LYS A 300 46.49 -12.06 5.09
C LYS A 300 45.36 -11.93 6.11
N LEU A 301 44.97 -10.71 6.47
CA LEU A 301 43.92 -10.48 7.45
C LEU A 301 42.57 -10.98 6.90
N LYS A 302 41.99 -11.96 7.59
CA LYS A 302 40.67 -12.50 7.26
C LYS A 302 39.55 -11.59 7.81
N PRO A 303 38.41 -11.42 7.11
CA PRO A 303 37.27 -10.65 7.61
C PRO A 303 36.75 -11.12 8.98
N SER A 304 36.82 -12.43 9.24
CA SER A 304 36.43 -13.02 10.54
C SER A 304 37.27 -12.48 11.68
N LYS A 305 38.58 -12.31 11.46
CA LYS A 305 39.49 -11.88 12.51
C LYS A 305 39.39 -10.39 12.78
N LEU A 306 39.16 -9.60 11.73
CA LEU A 306 38.81 -8.19 11.87
C LEU A 306 37.51 -8.00 12.68
N LYS A 307 36.48 -8.84 12.46
CA LYS A 307 35.24 -8.82 13.26
C LYS A 307 35.50 -9.10 14.75
N ASP A 308 36.40 -10.03 15.08
CA ASP A 308 36.77 -10.31 16.49
C ASP A 308 37.42 -9.09 17.16
N VAL A 309 38.33 -8.41 16.45
CA VAL A 309 39.00 -7.19 16.96
C VAL A 309 38.01 -6.06 17.17
N ILE A 310 37.12 -5.82 16.21
CA ILE A 310 36.05 -4.82 16.31
C ILE A 310 35.13 -5.14 17.51
N LYS A 311 34.83 -6.42 17.75
CA LYS A 311 34.07 -6.87 18.93
C LYS A 311 34.76 -6.52 20.23
N LYS A 312 36.06 -6.80 20.31
CA LYS A 312 36.88 -6.56 21.51
C LYS A 312 36.96 -5.07 21.84
N LEU A 313 37.06 -4.23 20.81
CA LEU A 313 37.06 -2.76 20.92
C LEU A 313 35.67 -2.16 21.17
N LYS A 314 34.60 -2.96 21.19
CA LYS A 314 33.20 -2.53 21.33
C LYS A 314 32.76 -1.51 20.26
N LEU A 315 33.38 -1.57 19.08
CA LEU A 315 33.09 -0.69 17.95
C LEU A 315 31.90 -1.21 17.13
N ASN A 316 30.72 -1.24 17.75
CA ASN A 316 29.52 -1.86 17.15
C ASN A 316 29.14 -1.28 15.77
N ARG A 317 29.39 0.02 15.56
CA ARG A 317 29.09 0.72 14.30
C ARG A 317 29.98 0.26 13.13
N CYS A 318 31.14 -0.35 13.41
CA CYS A 318 32.10 -0.75 12.39
C CYS A 318 31.88 -2.17 11.86
N TYR A 319 30.92 -2.92 12.40
CA TYR A 319 30.67 -4.31 11.98
C TYR A 319 30.13 -4.43 10.56
N ASP A 320 29.30 -3.47 10.15
CA ASP A 320 28.71 -3.47 8.82
C ASP A 320 29.74 -3.00 7.77
N HIS A 321 30.75 -2.23 8.22
CA HIS A 321 31.83 -1.67 7.40
C HIS A 321 33.11 -2.53 7.35
N VAL A 322 33.03 -3.81 7.73
CA VAL A 322 34.21 -4.69 7.81
C VAL A 322 34.95 -4.79 6.48
N ALA A 323 34.23 -4.87 5.36
CA ALA A 323 34.83 -4.94 4.03
C ALA A 323 35.59 -3.65 3.67
N HIS A 324 35.00 -2.49 3.99
CA HIS A 324 35.63 -1.19 3.76
C HIS A 324 36.86 -0.97 4.65
N ILE A 325 36.78 -1.34 5.94
CA ILE A 325 37.93 -1.30 6.86
C ILE A 325 39.05 -2.22 6.35
N LEU A 326 38.71 -3.44 5.91
CA LEU A 326 39.69 -4.40 5.42
C LEU A 326 40.39 -3.89 4.15
N ASN A 327 39.63 -3.33 3.20
CA ASN A 327 40.19 -2.70 1.99
C ASN A 327 41.16 -1.56 2.36
N ARG A 328 40.78 -0.71 3.32
CA ARG A 328 41.61 0.41 3.78
C ARG A 328 42.85 0.00 4.58
N LEU A 329 42.84 -1.17 5.22
CA LEU A 329 43.98 -1.72 5.96
C LEU A 329 44.95 -2.53 5.08
N ASN A 330 44.41 -3.30 4.13
CA ASN A 330 45.19 -4.25 3.33
C ASN A 330 45.60 -3.66 1.98
N GLY A 331 44.87 -2.65 1.48
CA GLY A 331 45.03 -2.12 0.13
C GLY A 331 44.55 -3.09 -0.97
N ILE A 332 43.93 -4.22 -0.61
CA ILE A 332 43.39 -5.21 -1.55
C ILE A 332 41.96 -4.78 -1.90
N SER A 333 41.71 -4.61 -3.20
CA SER A 333 40.39 -4.27 -3.72
C SER A 333 39.34 -5.29 -3.30
N ALA A 334 38.23 -4.81 -2.74
CA ALA A 334 37.06 -5.65 -2.47
C ALA A 334 36.54 -6.27 -3.79
N PRO A 335 35.84 -7.41 -3.73
CA PRO A 335 35.22 -7.98 -4.93
C PRO A 335 34.27 -6.97 -5.54
N VAL A 336 34.33 -6.79 -6.86
CA VAL A 336 33.48 -5.87 -7.62
C VAL A 336 32.55 -6.70 -8.50
N LEU A 337 31.26 -6.34 -8.50
CA LEU A 337 30.27 -6.87 -9.43
C LEU A 337 30.22 -5.95 -10.65
N SER A 338 30.00 -6.54 -11.83
CA SER A 338 29.73 -5.75 -13.03
C SER A 338 28.38 -5.03 -12.88
N ARG A 339 28.24 -3.91 -13.58
CA ARG A 339 27.00 -3.13 -13.56
C ARG A 339 25.78 -3.96 -13.99
N GLU A 340 25.97 -4.81 -15.01
CA GLU A 340 24.93 -5.70 -15.53
C GLU A 340 24.46 -6.69 -14.46
N VAL A 341 25.39 -7.27 -13.70
CA VAL A 341 25.06 -8.18 -12.59
C VAL A 341 24.35 -7.43 -11.48
N GLU A 342 24.79 -6.23 -11.10
CA GLU A 342 24.10 -5.42 -10.09
C GLU A 342 22.65 -5.08 -10.49
N GLU A 343 22.44 -4.68 -11.75
CA GLU A 343 21.10 -4.39 -12.29
C GLU A 343 20.24 -5.65 -12.32
N LYS A 344 20.81 -6.80 -12.70
CA LYS A 344 20.12 -8.09 -12.67
C LYS A 344 19.72 -8.50 -11.25
N LEU A 345 20.59 -8.36 -10.26
CA LEU A 345 20.29 -8.64 -8.85
C LEU A 345 19.16 -7.74 -8.33
N ARG A 346 19.17 -6.44 -8.70
CA ARG A 346 18.09 -5.50 -8.33
C ARG A 346 16.76 -5.87 -8.99
N TYR A 347 16.80 -6.30 -10.25
CA TYR A 347 15.61 -6.76 -10.96
C TYR A 347 15.04 -8.02 -10.30
N MET A 348 15.86 -9.06 -10.09
CA MET A 348 15.44 -10.29 -9.40
C MET A 348 14.86 -9.99 -8.00
N PHE A 349 15.43 -9.01 -7.28
CA PHE A 349 14.90 -8.60 -5.98
C PHE A 349 13.50 -8.00 -6.04
N LYS A 350 13.19 -7.23 -7.09
CA LYS A 350 11.86 -6.64 -7.28
C LYS A 350 10.83 -7.74 -7.56
N GLU A 351 11.16 -8.68 -8.44
CA GLU A 351 10.29 -9.78 -8.83
C GLU A 351 9.85 -10.64 -7.63
N ILE A 352 10.80 -11.01 -6.75
CA ILE A 352 10.47 -11.88 -5.62
C ILE A 352 9.62 -11.20 -4.54
N GLN A 353 9.43 -9.88 -4.56
CA GLN A 353 8.68 -9.18 -3.49
C GLN A 353 7.23 -9.65 -3.41
N PHE A 354 6.57 -9.81 -4.55
CA PHE A 354 5.16 -10.22 -4.60
C PHE A 354 4.99 -11.66 -4.13
N SER A 355 5.81 -12.56 -4.66
CA SER A 355 5.82 -13.97 -4.26
C SER A 355 6.15 -14.13 -2.77
N PHE A 356 7.09 -13.35 -2.24
CA PHE A 356 7.37 -13.34 -0.81
C PHE A 356 6.13 -12.98 0.01
N VAL A 357 5.37 -11.93 -0.35
CA VAL A 357 4.15 -11.53 0.38
C VAL A 357 3.10 -12.63 0.34
N LYS A 358 2.90 -13.26 -0.82
CA LYS A 358 1.97 -14.38 -1.01
C LYS A 358 2.29 -15.58 -0.11
N HIS A 359 3.57 -15.90 0.06
CA HIS A 359 4.01 -17.10 0.80
C HIS A 359 4.51 -16.82 2.22
N CYS A 360 4.52 -15.57 2.66
CA CYS A 360 4.97 -15.20 3.99
C CYS A 360 4.03 -15.79 5.06
N PRO A 361 4.53 -16.57 6.04
CA PRO A 361 3.70 -17.13 7.09
C PRO A 361 3.01 -16.04 7.91
N LYS A 362 1.72 -16.20 8.25
CA LYS A 362 0.95 -15.21 9.07
C LYS A 362 1.59 -14.84 10.41
N LYS A 363 2.49 -15.69 10.94
CA LYS A 363 3.25 -15.44 12.18
C LYS A 363 4.52 -14.60 11.99
N ARG A 364 4.94 -14.34 10.75
CA ARG A 364 6.17 -13.62 10.40
C ARG A 364 5.83 -12.46 9.46
N SER A 365 6.26 -11.26 9.80
CA SER A 365 6.20 -10.08 8.93
C SER A 365 7.56 -9.70 8.32
N ASN A 366 8.66 -10.19 8.90
CA ASN A 366 10.01 -9.81 8.48
C ASN A 366 10.42 -10.47 7.16
N PHE A 367 11.03 -9.69 6.27
CA PHE A 367 11.60 -10.18 5.01
C PHE A 367 12.71 -11.23 5.23
N LEU A 368 13.03 -12.00 4.18
CA LEU A 368 14.21 -12.87 4.14
C LEU A 368 15.49 -12.07 4.44
N SER A 369 16.53 -12.74 4.95
CA SER A 369 17.81 -12.05 5.17
C SER A 369 18.38 -11.60 3.81
N TYR A 370 18.82 -10.35 3.70
CA TYR A 370 19.43 -9.85 2.47
C TYR A 370 20.66 -10.66 2.06
N SER A 371 21.49 -11.08 3.02
CA SER A 371 22.62 -11.98 2.76
C SER A 371 22.16 -13.34 2.21
N PHE A 372 21.06 -13.89 2.72
CA PHE A 372 20.50 -15.15 2.19
C PHE A 372 19.96 -14.98 0.76
N VAL A 373 19.22 -13.90 0.51
CA VAL A 373 18.65 -13.62 -0.82
C VAL A 373 19.75 -13.38 -1.86
N LEU A 374 20.78 -12.60 -1.52
CA LEU A 374 21.92 -12.38 -2.40
C LEU A 374 22.71 -13.67 -2.65
N TYR A 375 22.92 -14.50 -1.62
CA TYR A 375 23.52 -15.82 -1.78
C TYR A 375 22.74 -16.67 -2.80
N LYS A 376 21.40 -16.70 -2.68
CA LYS A 376 20.53 -17.43 -3.60
C LYS A 376 20.50 -16.87 -5.02
N PHE A 377 20.56 -15.55 -5.17
CA PHE A 377 20.69 -14.96 -6.50
C PHE A 377 22.03 -15.29 -7.15
N CYS A 378 23.13 -15.27 -6.40
CA CYS A 378 24.42 -15.69 -6.92
C CYS A 378 24.41 -17.17 -7.33
N GLU A 379 23.78 -18.04 -6.54
CA GLU A 379 23.62 -19.45 -6.85
C GLU A 379 22.83 -19.67 -8.16
N LEU A 380 21.74 -18.92 -8.38
CA LEU A 380 20.94 -18.98 -9.61
C LEU A 380 21.62 -18.37 -10.85
N LEU A 381 22.57 -17.45 -10.64
CA LEU A 381 23.32 -16.79 -11.70
C LEU A 381 24.68 -17.46 -11.95
N GLU A 382 24.97 -18.59 -11.30
CA GLU A 382 26.24 -19.33 -11.38
C GLU A 382 27.45 -18.45 -10.96
N LEU A 383 27.22 -17.52 -10.04
CA LEU A 383 28.21 -16.58 -9.49
C LEU A 383 28.86 -17.14 -8.22
N ASP A 384 29.38 -18.37 -8.30
CA ASP A 384 29.85 -19.16 -7.16
C ASP A 384 31.01 -18.51 -6.40
N ASP A 385 31.88 -17.78 -7.11
CA ASP A 385 33.02 -17.05 -6.54
C ASP A 385 32.61 -16.03 -5.47
N TYR A 386 31.37 -15.55 -5.53
CA TYR A 386 30.85 -14.53 -4.62
C TYR A 386 30.09 -15.12 -3.42
N LEU A 387 29.73 -16.40 -3.43
CA LEU A 387 29.01 -17.07 -2.34
C LEU A 387 29.68 -16.93 -0.95
N PRO A 388 31.02 -17.05 -0.80
CA PRO A 388 31.68 -16.87 0.49
C PRO A 388 31.49 -15.49 1.12
N CYS A 389 31.12 -14.50 0.30
CA CYS A 389 30.91 -13.12 0.74
C CYS A 389 29.55 -12.89 1.39
N PHE A 390 28.61 -13.82 1.20
CA PHE A 390 27.24 -13.73 1.73
C PHE A 390 27.01 -14.79 2.82
N PRO A 391 27.52 -14.57 4.04
CA PRO A 391 27.44 -15.55 5.11
C PRO A 391 25.99 -15.80 5.55
N LEU A 392 25.61 -17.07 5.54
CA LEU A 392 24.28 -17.53 5.93
C LEU A 392 24.06 -17.44 7.45
N LEU A 393 22.79 -17.48 7.85
CA LEU A 393 22.40 -17.49 9.27
C LEU A 393 22.92 -18.73 9.99
N LYS A 394 23.55 -18.53 11.16
CA LYS A 394 24.04 -19.63 12.02
C LYS A 394 22.94 -20.56 12.55
N SER A 395 21.71 -20.05 12.69
CA SER A 395 20.59 -20.83 13.22
C SER A 395 19.98 -21.70 12.12
N ARG A 396 20.17 -23.03 12.23
CA ARG A 396 19.67 -24.00 11.25
C ARG A 396 18.16 -23.95 11.08
N GLU A 397 17.41 -23.78 12.16
CA GLU A 397 15.95 -23.65 12.12
C GLU A 397 15.50 -22.40 11.34
N LYS A 398 16.14 -21.26 11.60
CA LYS A 398 15.82 -20.01 10.89
C LYS A 398 16.19 -20.11 9.42
N LEU A 399 17.31 -20.75 9.09
CA LEU A 399 17.74 -20.95 7.72
C LEU A 399 16.80 -21.90 6.97
N TYR A 400 16.39 -23.01 7.58
CA TYR A 400 15.39 -23.93 7.04
C TYR A 400 14.04 -23.25 6.77
N MET A 401 13.60 -22.36 7.67
CA MET A 401 12.39 -21.57 7.45
C MET A 401 12.52 -20.58 6.29
N GLN A 402 13.73 -20.06 6.02
CA GLN A 402 13.98 -19.22 4.85
C GLN A 402 13.99 -20.06 3.57
N ASP A 403 14.63 -21.22 3.58
CA ASP A 403 14.62 -22.19 2.45
C ASP A 403 13.20 -22.60 2.07
N LYS A 404 12.32 -22.86 3.03
CA LYS A 404 10.90 -23.19 2.75
C LYS A 404 10.15 -22.08 2.02
N ILE A 405 10.42 -20.83 2.37
CA ILE A 405 9.79 -19.69 1.71
C ILE A 405 10.44 -19.49 0.34
N TRP A 406 11.76 -19.64 0.26
CA TRP A 406 12.52 -19.56 -0.99
C TRP A 406 12.06 -20.60 -2.02
N GLN A 407 11.80 -21.84 -1.59
CA GLN A 407 11.27 -22.89 -2.45
C GLN A 407 9.99 -22.47 -3.15
N LYS A 408 9.05 -21.89 -2.40
CA LYS A 408 7.78 -21.40 -2.95
C LYS A 408 7.96 -20.19 -3.88
N ILE A 409 8.96 -19.36 -3.60
CA ILE A 409 9.33 -18.25 -4.49
C ILE A 409 9.90 -18.81 -5.79
N CYS A 410 10.81 -19.78 -5.74
CA CYS A 410 11.32 -20.45 -6.94
C CYS A 410 10.19 -21.11 -7.74
N GLU A 411 9.22 -21.76 -7.08
CA GLU A 411 8.03 -22.34 -7.72
C GLU A 411 7.19 -21.28 -8.45
N ASP A 412 6.90 -20.14 -7.83
CA ASP A 412 6.15 -19.04 -8.48
C ASP A 412 6.91 -18.42 -9.65
N MET A 413 8.25 -18.30 -9.55
CA MET A 413 9.10 -17.66 -10.56
C MET A 413 9.56 -18.61 -11.67
N GLY A 414 9.30 -19.92 -11.54
CA GLY A 414 9.84 -20.94 -12.44
C GLY A 414 11.37 -21.10 -12.36
N TRP A 415 11.98 -20.80 -11.21
CA TRP A 415 13.42 -20.92 -11.00
C TRP A 415 13.78 -22.27 -10.39
N GLU A 416 15.04 -22.69 -10.59
CA GLU A 416 15.56 -23.88 -9.92
C GLU A 416 15.61 -23.67 -8.40
N PHE A 417 15.12 -24.65 -7.65
CA PHE A 417 15.27 -24.65 -6.20
C PHE A 417 16.48 -25.48 -5.80
N ILE A 418 17.54 -24.79 -5.40
CA ILE A 418 18.73 -25.39 -4.81
C ILE A 418 18.60 -25.31 -3.29
N ARG A 419 18.70 -26.44 -2.60
CA ARG A 419 18.53 -26.51 -1.13
C ARG A 419 19.81 -26.11 -0.42
N THR A 420 19.72 -25.27 0.62
CA THR A 420 20.85 -24.89 1.46
C THR A 420 20.97 -25.73 2.73
N VAL A 421 19.86 -26.22 3.32
CA VAL A 421 19.84 -26.94 4.62
C VAL A 421 19.01 -28.21 4.68
#